data_AF-A0A451AUI6-F1
#
_entry.id   AF-A0A451AUI6-F1
#
_cell.length_a   1.000
_cell.length_b   1.000
_cell.length_c   1.000
_cell.angle_alpha   90.00
_cell.angle_beta   90.00
_cell.angle_gamma   90.00
#
_symmetry.space_group_name_H-M   'P 1'
#
loop_
_entity.id
_entity.type
_entity.pdbx_description
1 polymer ?
#
loop_
_entity_poly.entity_id
_entity_poly.type
_entity_poly.pdbx_seq_one_letter_code
_entity_poly.pdbx_strand_id
1 'polypeptide(L)'
;DDFVILCKDKSQAEGALRLVREWTEGNGLTLHPDKTHLGDCSQSEQGFEFLGYRFEAGRRWIRRKSIKALREKVRRKTKRSRSGSMGYIIKEELNSMLRGWFNYFKHAHRTEYKGIDGFVRRRLRAILLRRNKRKGLGISLKAHCQWPNAYFARIGLFTMHEARLSARRPR
;
A
#
# COMPACT_ATOMS: atom_id res chain seq x y z
N ASP A 1 -10.47 -19.32 -7.61
CA ASP A 1 -10.23 -18.08 -8.36
C ASP A 1 -11.15 -16.98 -7.88
N ASP A 2 -10.78 -15.70 -8.07
CA ASP A 2 -11.59 -14.53 -7.73
C ASP A 2 -11.83 -13.70 -9.01
N PHE A 3 -13.06 -13.27 -9.30
CA PHE A 3 -13.40 -12.40 -10.44
C PHE A 3 -14.41 -11.33 -10.03
N VAL A 4 -14.59 -10.32 -10.88
CA VAL A 4 -15.53 -9.21 -10.67
C VAL A 4 -16.32 -8.97 -11.96
N ILE A 5 -17.63 -8.82 -11.83
CA ILE A 5 -18.52 -8.40 -12.92
C ILE A 5 -18.94 -6.96 -12.67
N LEU A 6 -18.73 -6.09 -13.65
CA LEU A 6 -19.11 -4.68 -13.59
C LEU A 6 -20.36 -4.47 -14.44
N CYS A 7 -21.41 -3.91 -13.83
CA CYS A 7 -22.70 -3.64 -14.47
C CYS A 7 -23.02 -2.15 -14.40
N LYS A 8 -23.90 -1.67 -15.30
CA LYS A 8 -24.32 -0.27 -15.32
C LYS A 8 -25.31 0.06 -14.20
N ASP A 9 -26.15 -0.91 -13.86
CA ASP A 9 -27.21 -0.77 -12.87
C ASP A 9 -27.38 -2.04 -12.02
N LYS A 10 -28.17 -1.90 -10.96
CA LYS A 10 -28.42 -2.98 -9.98
C LYS A 10 -29.14 -4.18 -10.59
N SER A 11 -30.07 -3.95 -11.53
CA SER A 11 -30.85 -5.03 -12.15
C SER A 11 -29.96 -5.94 -12.99
N GLN A 12 -29.06 -5.35 -13.77
CA GLN A 12 -28.03 -6.08 -14.51
C GLN A 12 -27.10 -6.87 -13.58
N ALA A 13 -26.70 -6.27 -12.45
CA ALA A 13 -25.82 -6.94 -11.49
C ALA A 13 -26.50 -8.14 -10.82
N GLU A 14 -27.78 -8.03 -10.47
CA GLU A 14 -28.58 -9.15 -9.96
C GLU A 14 -28.78 -10.25 -11.01
N GLY A 15 -29.03 -9.87 -12.27
CA GLY A 15 -29.12 -10.82 -13.38
C GLY A 15 -27.82 -11.59 -13.62
N ALA A 16 -26.69 -10.88 -13.63
CA ALA A 16 -25.37 -11.50 -13.74
C ALA A 16 -25.09 -12.46 -12.57
N LEU A 17 -25.46 -12.08 -11.35
CA LEU A 17 -25.29 -12.95 -10.18
C LEU A 17 -26.10 -14.25 -10.30
N ARG A 18 -27.34 -14.19 -10.80
CA ARG A 18 -28.15 -15.39 -11.06
C ARG A 18 -27.50 -16.30 -12.08
N LEU A 19 -27.09 -15.75 -13.23
CA LEU A 19 -26.45 -16.53 -14.30
C LEU A 19 -25.16 -17.20 -13.83
N VAL A 20 -24.34 -16.50 -13.04
CA VAL A 20 -23.15 -17.09 -12.45
C VAL A 20 -23.53 -18.23 -11.51
N ARG A 21 -24.52 -18.06 -10.62
CA ARG A 21 -24.96 -19.13 -9.71
C ARG A 21 -25.39 -20.39 -10.47
N GLU A 22 -26.28 -20.24 -11.45
CA GLU A 22 -26.76 -21.33 -12.28
C GLU A 22 -25.62 -22.06 -12.99
N TRP A 23 -24.68 -21.31 -13.58
CA TRP A 23 -23.51 -21.89 -14.24
C TRP A 23 -22.60 -22.61 -13.24
N THR A 24 -22.37 -22.05 -12.06
CA THR A 24 -21.48 -22.61 -11.04
C THR A 24 -22.05 -23.93 -10.50
N GLU A 25 -23.35 -23.95 -10.17
CA GLU A 25 -24.08 -25.13 -9.71
C GLU A 25 -24.12 -26.23 -10.78
N GLY A 26 -24.39 -25.87 -12.04
CA GLY A 26 -24.38 -26.80 -13.17
C GLY A 26 -23.01 -27.44 -13.44
N ASN A 27 -21.92 -26.80 -12.99
CA ASN A 27 -20.56 -27.33 -13.07
C ASN A 27 -20.08 -28.00 -11.76
N GLY A 28 -20.99 -28.24 -10.80
CA GLY A 28 -20.64 -28.88 -9.52
C GLY A 28 -19.76 -28.02 -8.60
N LEU A 29 -19.73 -26.72 -8.82
CA LEU A 29 -19.00 -25.75 -8.00
C LEU A 29 -19.99 -24.98 -7.11
N THR A 30 -19.52 -24.54 -5.94
CA THR A 30 -20.32 -23.69 -5.04
C THR A 30 -19.67 -22.31 -4.91
N LEU A 31 -20.42 -21.25 -5.16
CA LEU A 31 -19.98 -19.90 -4.84
C LEU A 31 -19.89 -19.75 -3.32
N HIS A 32 -18.78 -19.21 -2.83
CA HIS A 32 -18.64 -18.94 -1.41
C HIS A 32 -19.58 -17.79 -1.00
N PRO A 33 -20.57 -18.01 -0.12
CA PRO A 33 -21.61 -17.03 0.18
C PRO A 33 -21.02 -15.74 0.75
N ASP A 34 -20.01 -15.85 1.63
CA ASP A 34 -19.36 -14.69 2.25
C ASP A 34 -18.48 -13.85 1.31
N LYS A 35 -18.12 -14.39 0.15
CA LYS A 35 -17.30 -13.65 -0.84
C LYS A 35 -18.14 -12.88 -1.85
N THR A 36 -19.41 -13.23 -1.99
CA THR A 36 -20.25 -12.73 -3.09
C THR A 36 -21.03 -11.52 -2.61
N HIS A 37 -20.62 -10.33 -3.05
CA HIS A 37 -21.22 -9.07 -2.63
C HIS A 37 -21.60 -8.20 -3.83
N LEU A 38 -22.83 -7.70 -3.83
CA LEU A 38 -23.31 -6.64 -4.73
C LEU A 38 -23.06 -5.29 -4.08
N GLY A 39 -22.36 -4.39 -4.76
CA GLY A 39 -22.06 -3.06 -4.22
C GLY A 39 -21.91 -2.01 -5.32
N ASP A 40 -22.27 -0.77 -4.97
CA ASP A 40 -22.05 0.40 -5.83
C ASP A 40 -20.69 1.04 -5.53
N CYS A 41 -19.71 0.82 -6.41
CA CYS A 41 -18.37 1.38 -6.25
C CYS A 41 -18.29 2.91 -6.44
N SER A 42 -19.39 3.57 -6.87
CA SER A 42 -19.50 5.02 -6.91
C SER A 42 -19.82 5.62 -5.53
N GLN A 43 -20.39 4.82 -4.64
CA GLN A 43 -20.74 5.21 -3.27
C GLN A 43 -19.60 4.92 -2.30
N SER A 44 -19.57 5.65 -1.19
CA SER A 44 -18.71 5.30 -0.05
C SER A 44 -19.27 4.05 0.65
N GLU A 45 -18.39 3.24 1.23
CA GLU A 45 -18.66 2.02 1.99
C GLU A 45 -19.21 0.83 1.20
N GLN A 46 -19.70 1.05 -0.02
CA GLN A 46 -20.23 0.00 -0.91
C GLN A 46 -19.21 -0.50 -1.95
N GLY A 47 -17.95 -0.08 -1.82
CA GLY A 47 -16.86 -0.50 -2.68
C GLY A 47 -16.41 -1.96 -2.48
N PHE A 48 -15.67 -2.50 -3.45
CA PHE A 48 -15.18 -3.89 -3.43
C PHE A 48 -13.65 -3.97 -3.43
N GLU A 49 -13.10 -5.10 -3.01
CA GLU A 49 -11.66 -5.38 -3.04
C GLU A 49 -11.31 -6.38 -4.14
N PHE A 50 -10.29 -6.09 -4.95
CA PHE A 50 -9.82 -6.99 -6.00
C PHE A 50 -8.32 -6.79 -6.25
N LEU A 51 -7.56 -7.88 -6.39
CA LEU A 51 -6.11 -7.89 -6.64
C LEU A 51 -5.32 -6.92 -5.73
N GLY A 52 -5.67 -6.88 -4.44
CA GLY A 52 -4.97 -6.03 -3.46
C GLY A 52 -5.32 -4.54 -3.52
N TYR A 53 -6.27 -4.13 -4.35
CA TYR A 53 -6.88 -2.80 -4.39
C TYR A 53 -8.27 -2.81 -3.73
N ARG A 54 -8.75 -1.63 -3.35
CA ARG A 54 -10.15 -1.36 -3.00
C ARG A 54 -10.70 -0.30 -3.97
N PHE A 55 -11.83 -0.57 -4.61
CA PHE A 55 -12.49 0.34 -5.54
C PHE A 55 -13.71 0.94 -4.85
N GLU A 56 -13.70 2.25 -4.62
CA GLU A 56 -14.71 2.92 -3.78
C GLU A 56 -14.73 4.42 -4.07
N ALA A 57 -15.93 5.00 -4.08
CA ALA A 57 -16.15 6.42 -4.38
C ALA A 57 -15.47 6.87 -5.68
N GLY A 58 -15.54 6.04 -6.73
CA GLY A 58 -14.91 6.30 -8.04
C GLY A 58 -13.37 6.32 -8.01
N ARG A 59 -12.75 5.82 -6.94
CA ARG A 59 -11.30 5.84 -6.75
C ARG A 59 -10.75 4.44 -6.51
N ARG A 60 -9.47 4.29 -6.82
CA ARG A 60 -8.69 3.08 -6.57
C ARG A 60 -7.79 3.31 -5.35
N TRP A 61 -8.03 2.58 -4.27
CA TRP A 61 -7.29 2.63 -3.01
C TRP A 61 -6.46 1.37 -2.84
N ILE A 62 -5.45 1.41 -1.97
CA ILE A 62 -4.67 0.23 -1.65
C ILE A 62 -5.38 -0.52 -0.53
N ARG A 63 -5.56 -1.83 -0.67
CA ARG A 63 -6.17 -2.66 0.36
C ARG A 63 -5.40 -2.50 1.67
N ARG A 64 -6.11 -2.28 2.78
CA ARG A 64 -5.50 -2.10 4.12
C ARG A 64 -4.56 -3.25 4.48
N LYS A 65 -4.93 -4.49 4.11
CA LYS A 65 -4.10 -5.70 4.27
C LYS A 65 -2.77 -5.59 3.53
N SER A 66 -2.76 -5.06 2.30
CA SER A 66 -1.55 -4.84 1.49
C SER A 66 -0.61 -3.81 2.14
N ILE A 67 -1.15 -2.71 2.65
CA ILE A 67 -0.38 -1.70 3.40
C ILE A 67 0.21 -2.31 4.69
N LYS A 68 -0.60 -3.07 5.45
CA LYS A 68 -0.16 -3.75 6.67
C LYS A 68 0.99 -4.72 6.38
N ALA A 69 0.88 -5.52 5.32
CA ALA A 69 1.91 -6.45 4.88
C ALA A 69 3.22 -5.74 4.51
N LEU A 70 3.15 -4.63 3.77
CA LEU A 70 4.34 -3.81 3.47
C LEU A 70 4.98 -3.27 4.75
N ARG A 71 4.17 -2.66 5.64
CA ARG A 71 4.67 -2.12 6.91
C ARG A 71 5.36 -3.19 7.74
N GLU A 72 4.87 -4.42 7.71
CA GLU A 72 5.50 -5.54 8.42
C GLU A 72 6.84 -5.96 7.82
N LYS A 73 6.93 -6.04 6.49
CA LYS A 73 8.22 -6.25 5.80
C LYS A 73 9.23 -5.16 6.16
N VAL A 74 8.81 -3.89 6.18
CA VAL A 74 9.65 -2.76 6.60
C VAL A 74 10.06 -2.90 8.06
N ARG A 75 9.15 -3.28 8.99
CA ARG A 75 9.50 -3.48 10.41
C ARG A 75 10.60 -4.52 10.59
N ARG A 76 10.50 -5.66 9.91
CA ARG A 76 11.48 -6.73 9.98
C ARG A 76 12.89 -6.27 9.57
N LYS A 77 12.99 -5.47 8.50
CA LYS A 77 14.28 -4.93 8.01
C LYS A 77 14.79 -3.75 8.83
N THR A 78 13.90 -3.03 9.50
CA THR A 78 14.25 -1.78 10.23
C THR A 78 14.20 -1.94 11.74
N LYS A 79 14.49 -3.12 12.33
CA LYS A 79 14.54 -3.27 13.80
C LYS A 79 15.39 -2.16 14.44
N ARG A 80 14.99 -1.67 15.62
CA ARG A 80 15.64 -0.48 16.22
C ARG A 80 17.13 -0.71 16.50
N SER A 81 17.51 -1.93 16.85
CA SER A 81 18.88 -2.38 17.09
C SER A 81 19.62 -2.81 15.82
N ARG A 82 19.08 -2.54 14.62
CA ARG A 82 19.69 -2.96 13.35
C ARG A 82 21.11 -2.38 13.20
N SER A 83 22.09 -3.27 13.08
CA SER A 83 23.48 -2.98 12.72
C SER A 83 23.63 -2.67 11.23
N GLY A 84 24.81 -2.21 10.80
CA GLY A 84 25.11 -1.88 9.41
C GLY A 84 24.91 -0.40 9.05
N SER A 85 25.52 0.06 7.96
CA SER A 85 25.42 1.47 7.55
C SER A 85 23.98 1.83 7.17
N MET A 86 23.59 3.09 7.40
CA MET A 86 22.24 3.54 7.02
C MET A 86 22.03 3.49 5.50
N GLY A 87 23.08 3.80 4.73
CA GLY A 87 23.07 3.69 3.28
C GLY A 87 22.80 2.27 2.80
N TYR A 88 23.43 1.26 3.40
CA TYR A 88 23.22 -0.15 3.05
C TYR A 88 21.77 -0.58 3.31
N ILE A 89 21.23 -0.30 4.50
CA ILE A 89 19.83 -0.63 4.84
C ILE A 89 18.87 -0.03 3.81
N ILE A 90 19.11 1.21 3.41
CA ILE A 90 18.25 1.92 2.46
C ILE A 90 18.39 1.35 1.04
N LYS A 91 19.62 1.35 0.50
CA LYS A 91 19.87 1.03 -0.90
C LYS A 91 19.65 -0.45 -1.21
N GLU A 92 20.18 -1.32 -0.36
CA GLU A 92 20.19 -2.76 -0.63
C GLU A 92 18.91 -3.45 -0.12
N GLU A 93 18.38 -3.05 1.04
CA GLU A 93 17.27 -3.80 1.66
C GLU A 93 15.88 -3.19 1.43
N LEU A 94 15.78 -1.85 1.46
CA LEU A 94 14.48 -1.17 1.41
C LEU A 94 14.11 -0.76 -0.01
N ASN A 95 15.01 -0.12 -0.74
CA ASN A 95 14.68 0.50 -2.03
C ASN A 95 14.14 -0.51 -3.05
N SER A 96 14.77 -1.67 -3.22
CA SER A 96 14.30 -2.70 -4.16
C SER A 96 12.86 -3.13 -3.87
N MET A 97 12.57 -3.46 -2.61
CA MET A 97 11.23 -3.83 -2.16
C MET A 97 10.21 -2.69 -2.31
N LEU A 98 10.58 -1.46 -1.96
CA LEU A 98 9.68 -0.30 -2.06
C LEU A 98 9.38 0.04 -3.52
N ARG A 99 10.37 -0.07 -4.42
CA ARG A 99 10.20 0.14 -5.87
C ARG A 99 9.27 -0.91 -6.47
N GLY A 100 9.50 -2.19 -6.18
CA GLY A 100 8.63 -3.26 -6.67
C GLY A 100 7.18 -3.09 -6.18
N TRP A 101 7.01 -2.76 -4.90
CA TRP A 101 5.69 -2.49 -4.34
C TRP A 101 5.02 -1.26 -4.97
N PHE A 102 5.77 -0.17 -5.17
CA PHE A 102 5.25 1.02 -5.84
C PHE A 102 4.84 0.72 -7.28
N ASN A 103 5.66 0.01 -8.05
CA ASN A 103 5.34 -0.32 -9.44
C ASN A 103 4.03 -1.11 -9.55
N TYR A 104 3.76 -2.02 -8.61
CA TYR A 104 2.50 -2.73 -8.54
C TYR A 104 1.33 -1.80 -8.17
N PHE A 105 1.50 -0.95 -7.15
CA PHE A 105 0.44 -0.10 -6.60
C PHE A 105 0.35 1.33 -7.18
N LYS A 106 1.13 1.66 -8.22
CA LYS A 106 1.30 3.05 -8.75
C LYS A 106 0.00 3.73 -9.19
N HIS A 107 -1.02 2.93 -9.50
CA HIS A 107 -2.34 3.39 -9.94
C HIS A 107 -3.29 3.75 -8.79
N ALA A 108 -2.90 3.53 -7.54
CA ALA A 108 -3.72 3.91 -6.39
C ALA A 108 -3.83 5.43 -6.24
N HIS A 109 -4.80 5.89 -5.46
CA HIS A 109 -5.07 7.29 -5.19
C HIS A 109 -3.84 8.00 -4.60
N ARG A 110 -3.64 9.26 -4.99
CA ARG A 110 -2.40 10.03 -4.73
C ARG A 110 -2.04 10.18 -3.25
N THR A 111 -3.00 10.06 -2.35
CA THR A 111 -2.82 10.25 -0.91
C THR A 111 -2.22 9.04 -0.21
N GLU A 112 -2.28 7.85 -0.82
CA GLU A 112 -1.87 6.58 -0.21
C GLU A 112 -0.37 6.53 0.13
N TYR A 113 0.46 7.22 -0.65
CA TYR A 113 1.92 7.08 -0.60
C TYR A 113 2.58 7.84 0.56
N LYS A 114 2.10 9.06 0.87
CA LYS A 114 2.74 9.95 1.87
C LYS A 114 2.80 9.31 3.25
N GLY A 115 1.74 8.61 3.65
CA GLY A 115 1.68 7.92 4.94
C GLY A 115 2.64 6.73 5.04
N ILE A 116 2.90 6.04 3.92
CA ILE A 116 3.85 4.93 3.84
C ILE A 116 5.28 5.48 3.92
N ASP A 117 5.59 6.50 3.12
CA ASP A 117 6.91 7.14 3.10
C ASP A 117 7.26 7.72 4.49
N GLY A 118 6.29 8.37 5.15
CA GLY A 118 6.43 8.87 6.52
C GLY A 118 6.72 7.76 7.53
N PHE A 119 6.04 6.62 7.40
CA PHE A 119 6.29 5.44 8.24
C PHE A 119 7.72 4.91 8.07
N VAL A 120 8.21 4.77 6.83
CA VAL A 120 9.59 4.33 6.55
C VAL A 120 10.60 5.30 7.16
N ARG A 121 10.46 6.61 6.93
CA ARG A 121 11.37 7.63 7.52
C ARG A 121 11.36 7.59 9.05
N ARG A 122 10.18 7.44 9.68
CA ARG A 122 10.06 7.29 11.13
C ARG A 122 10.86 6.10 11.66
N ARG A 123 10.80 4.96 10.96
CA ARG A 123 11.58 3.76 11.33
C ARG A 123 13.08 4.01 11.25
N LEU A 124 13.55 4.63 10.17
CA LEU A 124 14.97 4.94 9.98
C LEU A 124 15.48 5.95 11.03
N ARG A 125 14.68 6.97 11.36
CA ARG A 125 14.97 7.89 12.48
C ARG A 125 15.09 7.15 13.81
N ALA A 126 14.24 6.16 14.08
CA ALA A 126 14.31 5.38 15.33
C ALA A 126 15.63 4.59 15.46
N ILE A 127 16.16 4.07 14.35
CA ILE A 127 17.49 3.42 14.30
C ILE A 127 18.58 4.46 14.60
N LEU A 128 18.55 5.62 13.92
CA LEU A 128 19.53 6.69 14.13
C LEU A 128 19.53 7.21 15.57
N LEU A 129 18.36 7.40 16.17
CA LEU A 129 18.24 7.76 17.60
C LEU A 129 18.93 6.73 18.48
N ARG A 130 18.68 5.42 18.27
CA ARG A 130 19.33 4.36 19.05
C ARG A 130 20.85 4.39 18.92
N ARG A 131 21.36 4.58 17.70
CA ARG A 131 22.81 4.67 17.44
C ARG A 131 23.46 5.87 18.12
N ASN A 132 22.72 6.97 18.27
CA ASN A 132 23.17 8.17 18.96
C ASN A 132 22.88 8.14 20.48
N LYS A 133 22.65 6.95 21.06
CA LYS A 133 22.31 6.74 22.49
C LYS A 133 21.07 7.54 22.95
N ARG A 134 20.15 7.87 22.05
CA ARG A 134 18.91 8.62 22.32
C ARG A 134 17.68 7.70 22.37
N LYS A 135 16.76 8.00 23.30
CA LYS A 135 15.44 7.35 23.40
C LYS A 135 14.47 7.93 22.34
N GLY A 136 13.33 7.26 22.15
CA GLY A 136 12.26 7.72 21.24
C GLY A 136 12.09 6.92 19.95
N LEU A 137 10.95 7.12 19.27
CA LEU A 137 10.49 6.34 18.12
C LEU A 137 10.62 7.07 16.77
N GLY A 138 11.41 8.16 16.72
CA GLY A 138 11.61 8.95 15.51
C GLY A 138 10.47 9.89 15.15
N ILE A 139 9.62 10.24 16.11
CA ILE A 139 8.43 11.11 15.96
C ILE A 139 8.71 12.54 16.47
N SER A 140 9.68 12.72 17.37
CA SER A 140 9.92 14.02 18.01
C SER A 140 10.42 15.07 17.02
N LEU A 141 10.06 16.33 17.27
CA LEU A 141 10.52 17.47 16.48
C LEU A 141 12.05 17.52 16.41
N LYS A 142 12.74 17.30 17.53
CA LYS A 142 14.21 17.23 17.58
C LYS A 142 14.78 16.17 16.62
N ALA A 143 14.15 15.00 16.50
CA ALA A 143 14.59 13.97 15.56
C ALA A 143 14.31 14.35 14.10
N HIS A 144 13.22 15.07 13.85
CA HIS A 144 12.89 15.61 12.52
C HIS A 144 13.86 16.71 12.09
N CYS A 145 14.26 17.61 12.99
CA CYS A 145 15.26 18.64 12.73
C CYS A 145 16.64 18.04 12.50
N GLN A 146 17.03 17.04 13.30
CA GLN A 146 18.34 16.40 13.17
C GLN A 146 18.46 15.52 11.92
N TRP A 147 17.39 14.81 11.56
CA TRP A 147 17.32 13.98 10.36
C TRP A 147 16.08 14.37 9.53
N PRO A 148 16.18 15.50 8.80
CA PRO A 148 15.09 15.99 7.95
C PRO A 148 14.82 15.01 6.79
N ASN A 149 13.71 15.20 6.08
CA ASN A 149 13.42 14.36 4.92
C ASN A 149 14.55 14.44 3.86
N ALA A 150 15.16 15.62 3.70
CA ALA A 150 16.31 15.85 2.83
C ALA A 150 17.54 14.98 3.18
N TYR A 151 17.75 14.65 4.45
CA TYR A 151 18.82 13.72 4.86
C TYR A 151 18.62 12.34 4.23
N PHE A 152 17.40 11.81 4.27
CA PHE A 152 17.08 10.49 3.71
C PHE A 152 17.11 10.51 2.17
N ALA A 153 16.67 11.61 1.55
CA ALA A 153 16.76 11.79 0.11
C ALA A 153 18.23 11.77 -0.36
N ARG A 154 19.13 12.50 0.32
CA ARG A 154 20.56 12.57 -0.01
C ARG A 154 21.27 11.22 0.06
N ILE A 155 20.88 10.35 0.98
CA ILE A 155 21.43 8.98 1.09
C ILE A 155 20.71 7.98 0.17
N GLY A 156 19.78 8.45 -0.66
CA GLY A 156 19.15 7.69 -1.74
C GLY A 156 17.90 6.92 -1.34
N LEU A 157 17.17 7.33 -0.30
CA LEU A 157 15.90 6.68 0.05
C LEU A 157 14.88 6.88 -1.07
N PHE A 158 14.39 5.78 -1.63
CA PHE A 158 13.26 5.80 -2.54
C PHE A 158 11.98 6.20 -1.80
N THR A 159 11.26 7.19 -2.33
CA THR A 159 9.93 7.56 -1.82
C THR A 159 8.89 7.39 -2.92
N MET A 160 7.75 6.81 -2.54
CA MET A 160 6.66 6.52 -3.46
C MET A 160 5.96 7.79 -3.92
N HIS A 161 5.91 8.82 -3.06
CA HIS A 161 5.34 10.10 -3.40
C HIS A 161 6.12 10.81 -4.52
N GLU A 162 7.45 10.87 -4.41
CA GLU A 162 8.30 11.47 -5.46
C GLU A 162 8.26 10.65 -6.74
N ALA A 163 8.31 9.32 -6.65
CA ALA A 163 8.21 8.44 -7.81
C ALA A 163 6.90 8.65 -8.60
N ARG A 164 5.77 8.85 -7.91
CA ARG A 164 4.50 9.21 -8.54
C ARG A 164 4.56 10.56 -9.23
N LEU A 165 5.16 11.57 -8.59
CA LEU A 165 5.26 12.91 -9.18
C LEU A 165 6.12 12.87 -10.45
N SER A 166 7.23 12.13 -10.44
CA SER A 166 8.08 11.94 -11.62
C SER A 166 7.35 11.21 -12.75
N ALA A 167 6.56 10.17 -12.43
CA ALA A 167 5.79 9.42 -13.43
C ALA A 167 4.66 10.23 -14.10
N ARG A 168 4.30 11.41 -13.56
CA ARG A 168 3.28 12.31 -14.13
C ARG A 168 3.85 13.35 -15.09
N ARG A 169 5.16 13.59 -15.05
CA ARG A 169 5.77 14.59 -15.95
C ARG A 169 5.84 13.96 -17.35
N PRO A 170 5.32 14.62 -18.40
CA PRO A 170 5.59 14.19 -19.77
C PRO A 170 7.11 14.18 -19.97
N ARG A 171 7.59 13.18 -20.73
CA ARG A 171 9.00 13.08 -21.12
C ARG A 171 9.37 14.22 -22.05
#